data_AF-A0A517ZEB2-F1
#
_entry.id   AF-A0A517ZEB2-F1
#
_cell.length_a   1.000
_cell.length_b   1.000
_cell.length_c   1.000
_cell.angle_alpha   90.00
_cell.angle_beta   90.00
_cell.angle_gamma   90.00
#
_symmetry.space_group_name_H-M   'P 1'
#
loop_
_entity.id
_entity.type
_entity.pdbx_description
1 polymer ?
#
loop_
_entity_poly.entity_id
_entity_poly.type
_entity_poly.pdbx_seq_one_letter_code
_entity_poly.pdbx_strand_id
1 'polypeptide(L)'
;MYRTLKHLAVLLPAAIVLIAADGRSAHAGSLAEALQTVTQQVKTYLDDKGENAISIGTFNGPKTGTGRAIETELVDALKAANVNIVDELDAKWELRGSFAVDTSGNFPIVALTVNLFDGNGAEISSFRDRFNQETAAERAIVNELNTPESSTTSAEAESSVASTSNPPAASTTPADSGSPASTTPASATPPASSTPPASSTPPATDAVVASNPPAASSETPQVAGTDTAAPTDASAAGNSSTGISEGVPIDNSTDVAVLSGATADLQAAVQNATQVSTTTPATQVSISREVRTTAREARDTALKEAIANPQFHLVNPNIIAASSSSQFHIEVLVAPQASAPAQPVPVETKGGFPFIPLTEGNLYQIRVHNNSQFDVGVELLIDGINTLHFAENPAIKATGKWVITAGTTGTVQGWFVNSAVVDSFLITAVPDGVASQLGKPQRIGNITAAFFPAWTGDEVPAFEQLLAAGTSRGATGRGPSQEFRGTVVERHFGTQPLSIISLRYKNPPPPVDLPDDLAP
;
A
#
# COMPACT_ATOMS: atom_id res chain seq x y z
N MET A 1 -25.00 -66.76 -16.41
CA MET A 1 -24.11 -65.65 -16.00
C MET A 1 -24.44 -64.44 -16.88
N TYR A 2 -24.93 -63.33 -16.31
CA TYR A 2 -25.10 -62.07 -17.03
C TYR A 2 -24.35 -60.96 -16.28
N ARG A 3 -23.52 -60.20 -16.99
CA ARG A 3 -22.87 -58.99 -16.47
C ARG A 3 -23.70 -57.78 -16.88
N THR A 4 -24.19 -57.02 -15.90
CA THR A 4 -24.81 -55.72 -16.11
C THR A 4 -23.74 -54.63 -16.10
N LEU A 5 -23.52 -53.98 -17.24
CA LEU A 5 -22.84 -52.68 -17.27
C LEU A 5 -23.76 -51.64 -16.62
N LYS A 6 -23.19 -50.79 -15.77
CA LYS A 6 -23.80 -49.50 -15.41
C LYS A 6 -23.04 -48.42 -16.16
N HIS A 7 -23.72 -47.66 -17.02
CA HIS A 7 -23.14 -46.47 -17.63
C HIS A 7 -23.05 -45.36 -16.58
N LEU A 8 -21.85 -44.82 -16.38
CA LEU A 8 -21.64 -43.61 -15.60
C LEU A 8 -21.84 -42.41 -16.54
N ALA A 9 -22.95 -41.70 -16.41
CA ALA A 9 -23.22 -40.51 -17.20
C ALA A 9 -22.46 -39.31 -16.60
N VAL A 10 -21.41 -38.85 -17.28
CA VAL A 10 -20.70 -37.61 -16.92
C VAL A 10 -21.48 -36.43 -17.50
N LEU A 11 -22.13 -35.67 -16.62
CA LEU A 11 -22.72 -34.38 -16.97
C LEU A 11 -21.62 -33.33 -17.08
N LEU A 12 -21.24 -32.99 -18.31
CA LEU A 12 -20.46 -31.78 -18.58
C LEU A 12 -21.34 -30.55 -18.29
N PRO A 13 -20.84 -29.55 -17.54
CA PRO A 13 -21.47 -28.24 -17.52
C PRO A 13 -21.32 -27.61 -18.90
N ALA A 14 -22.43 -27.43 -19.61
CA ALA A 14 -22.43 -26.74 -20.89
C ALA A 14 -22.18 -25.24 -20.65
N ALA A 15 -20.99 -24.76 -21.00
CA ALA A 15 -20.70 -23.32 -21.04
C ALA A 15 -21.57 -22.68 -22.14
N ILE A 16 -22.67 -22.04 -21.73
CA ILE A 16 -23.58 -21.35 -22.65
C ILE A 16 -22.92 -20.03 -23.06
N VAL A 17 -22.05 -20.09 -24.06
CA VAL A 17 -21.54 -18.90 -24.75
C VAL A 17 -22.67 -18.34 -25.59
N LEU A 18 -23.39 -17.36 -25.05
CA LEU A 18 -24.48 -16.64 -25.71
C LEU A 18 -23.93 -15.70 -26.80
N ILE A 19 -23.47 -16.30 -27.91
CA ILE A 19 -23.08 -15.57 -29.12
C ILE A 19 -24.35 -15.07 -29.79
N ALA A 20 -24.81 -13.89 -29.39
CA ALA A 20 -25.90 -13.16 -30.05
C ALA A 20 -25.42 -12.67 -31.43
N ALA A 21 -25.45 -13.57 -32.42
CA ALA A 21 -24.96 -13.34 -33.78
C ALA A 21 -25.90 -12.47 -34.65
N ASP A 22 -26.49 -11.44 -34.06
CA ASP A 22 -27.24 -10.40 -34.79
C ASP A 22 -26.22 -9.50 -35.49
N GLY A 23 -26.07 -9.68 -36.81
CA GLY A 23 -25.08 -8.99 -37.65
C GLY A 23 -25.35 -7.50 -37.89
N ARG A 24 -25.70 -6.74 -36.84
CA ARG A 24 -25.78 -5.28 -36.88
C ARG A 24 -24.36 -4.73 -37.02
N SER A 25 -24.16 -3.77 -37.93
CA SER A 25 -22.90 -3.04 -38.05
C SER A 25 -22.55 -2.42 -36.70
N ALA A 26 -21.40 -2.82 -36.13
CA ALA A 26 -20.95 -2.35 -34.82
C ALA A 26 -20.49 -0.88 -34.91
N HIS A 27 -21.45 0.04 -34.94
CA HIS A 27 -21.22 1.43 -34.56
C HIS A 27 -20.76 1.41 -33.10
N ALA A 28 -19.52 1.86 -32.84
CA ALA A 28 -19.07 2.05 -31.47
C ALA A 28 -19.91 3.18 -30.85
N GLY A 29 -20.74 2.83 -29.88
CA GLY A 29 -21.68 3.75 -29.25
C GLY A 29 -21.01 4.72 -28.28
N SER A 30 -21.83 5.41 -27.52
CA SER A 30 -21.44 6.09 -26.28
C SER A 30 -21.16 5.08 -25.15
N LEU A 31 -20.48 5.53 -24.08
CA LEU A 31 -20.30 4.73 -22.87
C LEU A 31 -21.65 4.34 -22.25
N ALA A 32 -22.62 5.26 -22.25
CA ALA A 32 -23.96 5.02 -21.70
C ALA A 32 -24.70 3.88 -22.43
N GLU A 33 -24.62 3.80 -23.76
CA GLU A 33 -25.24 2.72 -24.54
C GLU A 33 -24.59 1.35 -24.28
N ALA A 34 -23.26 1.32 -24.15
CA ALA A 34 -22.53 0.11 -23.79
C ALA A 34 -22.87 -0.37 -22.36
N LEU A 35 -22.94 0.56 -21.41
CA LEU A 35 -23.33 0.25 -20.03
C LEU A 35 -24.80 -0.13 -19.90
N GLN A 36 -25.70 0.46 -20.69
CA GLN A 36 -27.11 0.05 -20.77
C GLN A 36 -27.22 -1.38 -21.33
N THR A 37 -26.42 -1.73 -22.32
CA THR A 37 -26.38 -3.08 -22.91
C THR A 37 -25.90 -4.13 -21.90
N VAL A 38 -24.80 -3.86 -21.19
CA VAL A 38 -24.33 -4.72 -20.09
C VAL A 38 -25.37 -4.80 -18.96
N THR A 39 -25.93 -3.66 -18.55
CA THR A 39 -26.96 -3.59 -17.50
C THR A 39 -28.17 -4.46 -17.82
N GLN A 40 -28.67 -4.41 -19.05
CA GLN A 40 -29.81 -5.23 -19.47
C GLN A 40 -29.46 -6.73 -19.51
N GLN A 41 -28.25 -7.10 -19.93
CA GLN A 41 -27.79 -8.48 -19.91
C GLN A 41 -27.65 -9.03 -18.48
N VAL A 42 -27.07 -8.23 -17.57
CA VAL A 42 -26.96 -8.55 -16.13
C VAL A 42 -28.34 -8.67 -15.50
N LYS A 43 -29.26 -7.73 -15.75
CA LYS A 43 -30.62 -7.77 -15.20
C LYS A 43 -31.37 -9.02 -15.65
N THR A 44 -31.33 -9.36 -16.94
CA THR A 44 -31.95 -10.60 -17.45
C THR A 44 -31.37 -11.84 -16.79
N TYR A 45 -30.05 -11.90 -16.58
CA TYR A 45 -29.42 -13.01 -15.86
C TYR A 45 -29.92 -13.11 -14.40
N LEU A 46 -29.99 -11.99 -13.69
CA LEU A 46 -30.46 -11.95 -12.28
C LEU A 46 -31.94 -12.36 -12.17
N ASP A 47 -32.79 -11.86 -13.07
CA ASP A 47 -34.20 -12.25 -13.19
C ASP A 47 -34.33 -13.77 -13.41
N ASP A 48 -33.53 -14.35 -14.32
CA ASP A 48 -33.47 -15.80 -14.59
C ASP A 48 -32.97 -16.65 -13.39
N LYS A 49 -32.29 -16.03 -12.42
CA LYS A 49 -31.91 -16.67 -11.14
C LYS A 49 -32.91 -16.46 -10.01
N GLY A 50 -33.89 -15.57 -10.18
CA GLY A 50 -34.78 -15.14 -9.09
C GLY A 50 -34.07 -14.28 -8.04
N GLU A 51 -32.98 -13.60 -8.44
CA GLU A 51 -32.17 -12.73 -7.58
C GLU A 51 -32.31 -11.28 -8.07
N ASN A 52 -32.13 -10.29 -7.18
CA ASN A 52 -32.18 -8.87 -7.55
C ASN A 52 -31.03 -8.05 -6.95
N ALA A 53 -30.04 -8.69 -6.33
CA ALA A 53 -28.92 -8.05 -5.66
C ALA A 53 -27.58 -8.50 -6.26
N ILE A 54 -26.64 -7.56 -6.39
CA ILE A 54 -25.31 -7.77 -6.97
C ILE A 54 -24.30 -6.83 -6.31
N SER A 55 -23.03 -7.25 -6.21
CA SER A 55 -21.91 -6.38 -5.85
C SER A 55 -21.15 -5.94 -7.11
N ILE A 56 -20.42 -4.84 -7.02
CA ILE A 56 -19.58 -4.32 -8.11
C ILE A 56 -18.17 -4.16 -7.57
N GLY A 57 -17.25 -4.93 -8.16
CA GLY A 57 -15.83 -4.88 -7.90
C GLY A 57 -15.06 -4.10 -8.97
N THR A 58 -13.73 -4.17 -8.88
CA THR A 58 -12.84 -3.25 -9.61
C THR A 58 -12.90 -3.33 -11.15
N PHE A 59 -12.77 -2.17 -11.80
CA PHE A 59 -12.67 -2.01 -13.26
C PHE A 59 -11.25 -1.62 -13.68
N ASN A 60 -10.51 -2.58 -14.24
CA ASN A 60 -9.06 -2.47 -14.45
C ASN A 60 -8.69 -2.04 -15.88
N GLY A 61 -7.79 -1.08 -16.03
CA GLY A 61 -7.35 -0.61 -17.35
C GLY A 61 -6.22 0.43 -17.31
N PRO A 62 -5.75 0.93 -18.47
CA PRO A 62 -4.52 1.72 -18.58
C PRO A 62 -4.58 3.13 -17.96
N LYS A 63 -5.75 3.60 -17.51
CA LYS A 63 -5.94 4.90 -16.84
C LYS A 63 -6.87 4.71 -15.64
N THR A 64 -6.35 4.78 -14.42
CA THR A 64 -7.10 4.49 -13.18
C THR A 64 -8.41 5.26 -13.04
N GLY A 65 -8.43 6.55 -13.40
CA GLY A 65 -9.64 7.38 -13.34
C GLY A 65 -10.78 6.95 -14.27
N THR A 66 -10.47 6.27 -15.39
CA THR A 66 -11.50 5.79 -16.33
C THR A 66 -12.24 4.57 -15.78
N GLY A 67 -11.57 3.70 -15.03
CA GLY A 67 -12.22 2.55 -14.38
C GLY A 67 -13.31 2.98 -13.41
N ARG A 68 -13.00 3.94 -12.53
CA ARG A 68 -13.95 4.49 -11.55
C ARG A 68 -15.15 5.21 -12.19
N ALA A 69 -14.96 5.84 -13.35
CA ALA A 69 -16.07 6.46 -14.10
C ALA A 69 -17.02 5.38 -14.65
N ILE A 70 -16.47 4.34 -15.30
CA ILE A 70 -17.24 3.18 -15.81
C ILE A 70 -17.99 2.49 -14.67
N GLU A 71 -17.34 2.29 -13.53
CA GLU A 71 -17.93 1.73 -12.31
C GLU A 71 -19.10 2.59 -11.79
N THR A 72 -18.93 3.91 -11.69
CA THR A 72 -19.97 4.84 -11.22
C THR A 72 -21.19 4.86 -12.15
N GLU A 73 -20.97 4.96 -13.47
CA GLU A 73 -22.06 4.97 -14.45
C GLU A 73 -22.78 3.60 -14.51
N LEU A 74 -22.07 2.49 -14.29
CA LEU A 74 -22.66 1.14 -14.23
C LEU A 74 -23.48 0.94 -12.95
N VAL A 75 -23.00 1.43 -11.81
CA VAL A 75 -23.73 1.45 -10.53
C VAL A 75 -25.08 2.15 -10.71
N ASP A 76 -25.11 3.31 -11.36
CA ASP A 76 -26.34 4.08 -11.53
C ASP A 76 -27.26 3.52 -12.63
N ALA A 77 -26.70 2.95 -13.70
CA ALA A 77 -27.48 2.21 -14.71
C ALA A 77 -28.19 0.98 -14.10
N LEU A 78 -27.50 0.20 -13.27
CA LEU A 78 -28.06 -0.96 -12.57
C LEU A 78 -29.17 -0.57 -11.58
N LYS A 79 -28.98 0.50 -10.80
CA LYS A 79 -30.04 1.07 -9.95
C LYS A 79 -31.26 1.50 -10.77
N ALA A 80 -31.06 2.18 -11.91
CA ALA A 80 -32.14 2.58 -12.81
C ALA A 80 -32.88 1.37 -13.42
N ALA A 81 -32.19 0.25 -13.61
CA ALA A 81 -32.77 -1.05 -13.99
C ALA A 81 -33.46 -1.81 -12.83
N ASN A 82 -33.55 -1.21 -11.63
CA ASN A 82 -34.07 -1.80 -10.39
C ASN A 82 -33.27 -3.00 -9.86
N VAL A 83 -31.97 -3.05 -10.15
CA VAL A 83 -31.02 -3.97 -9.50
C VAL A 83 -30.49 -3.32 -8.23
N ASN A 84 -30.55 -4.05 -7.12
CA ASN A 84 -30.04 -3.61 -5.83
C ASN A 84 -28.51 -3.79 -5.77
N ILE A 85 -27.77 -2.75 -5.39
CA ILE A 85 -26.32 -2.82 -5.23
C ILE A 85 -26.00 -3.02 -3.75
N VAL A 86 -25.28 -4.09 -3.42
CA VAL A 86 -24.94 -4.48 -2.05
C VAL A 86 -23.43 -4.75 -1.89
N ASP A 87 -22.97 -4.88 -0.65
CA ASP A 87 -21.58 -5.23 -0.31
C ASP A 87 -21.17 -6.59 -0.93
N GLU A 88 -19.89 -6.77 -1.22
CA GLU A 88 -19.29 -8.05 -1.66
C GLU A 88 -19.68 -9.21 -0.73
N LEU A 89 -19.84 -8.94 0.59
CA LEU A 89 -20.23 -9.93 1.58
C LEU A 89 -21.74 -10.28 1.61
N ASP A 90 -22.61 -9.49 0.98
CA ASP A 90 -24.05 -9.75 0.87
C ASP A 90 -24.45 -10.33 -0.49
N ALA A 91 -23.67 -10.06 -1.53
CA ALA A 91 -24.01 -10.46 -2.88
C ALA A 91 -23.69 -11.95 -3.14
N LYS A 92 -24.61 -12.64 -3.83
CA LYS A 92 -24.33 -13.97 -4.41
C LYS A 92 -23.57 -13.88 -5.74
N TRP A 93 -23.47 -12.67 -6.29
CA TRP A 93 -22.95 -12.36 -7.61
C TRP A 93 -22.13 -11.08 -7.58
N GLU A 94 -21.03 -11.03 -8.31
CA GLU A 94 -20.20 -9.82 -8.43
C GLU A 94 -19.92 -9.50 -9.90
N LEU A 95 -19.99 -8.21 -10.28
CA LEU A 95 -19.42 -7.72 -11.53
C LEU A 95 -18.00 -7.22 -11.32
N ARG A 96 -17.02 -7.76 -12.07
CA ARG A 96 -15.68 -7.16 -12.19
C ARG A 96 -15.44 -6.78 -13.66
N GLY A 97 -14.55 -5.83 -13.90
CA GLY A 97 -14.33 -5.32 -15.25
C GLY A 97 -12.87 -5.18 -15.66
N SER A 98 -12.66 -5.18 -16.97
CA SER A 98 -11.44 -4.66 -17.57
C SER A 98 -11.73 -3.86 -18.84
N PHE A 99 -10.91 -2.86 -19.13
CA PHE A 99 -11.02 -2.06 -20.36
C PHE A 99 -9.65 -1.79 -20.99
N ALA A 100 -9.62 -1.83 -22.31
CA ALA A 100 -8.47 -1.47 -23.14
C ALA A 100 -8.82 -0.28 -24.03
N VAL A 101 -7.86 0.61 -24.28
CA VAL A 101 -8.04 1.77 -25.16
C VAL A 101 -7.19 1.56 -26.41
N ASP A 102 -7.84 1.41 -27.56
CA ASP A 102 -7.19 1.35 -28.87
C ASP A 102 -7.12 2.76 -29.46
N THR A 103 -5.90 3.26 -29.64
CA THR A 103 -5.60 4.59 -30.20
C THR A 103 -5.01 4.50 -31.61
N SER A 104 -5.23 3.40 -32.34
CA SER A 104 -4.73 3.22 -33.71
C SER A 104 -5.58 3.91 -34.79
N GLY A 105 -6.84 4.24 -34.48
CA GLY A 105 -7.74 5.00 -35.34
C GLY A 105 -7.79 6.49 -35.03
N ASN A 106 -8.50 7.26 -35.87
CA ASN A 106 -8.72 8.70 -35.68
C ASN A 106 -9.47 9.05 -34.37
N PHE A 107 -10.19 8.09 -33.80
CA PHE A 107 -10.91 8.22 -32.54
C PHE A 107 -10.48 7.07 -31.60
N PRO A 108 -10.23 7.33 -30.31
CA PRO A 108 -9.88 6.29 -29.35
C PRO A 108 -11.09 5.40 -29.05
N ILE A 109 -11.01 4.11 -29.40
CA ILE A 109 -12.04 3.11 -29.12
C ILE A 109 -11.71 2.45 -27.78
N VAL A 110 -12.67 2.41 -26.87
CA VAL A 110 -12.55 1.67 -25.61
C VAL A 110 -13.26 0.35 -25.76
N ALA A 111 -12.52 -0.75 -25.64
CA ALA A 111 -13.08 -2.09 -25.54
C ALA A 111 -13.32 -2.42 -24.06
N LEU A 112 -14.58 -2.58 -23.67
CA LEU A 112 -15.00 -2.94 -22.32
C LEU A 112 -15.29 -4.44 -22.25
N THR A 113 -14.84 -5.09 -21.18
CA THR A 113 -15.20 -6.46 -20.81
C THR A 113 -15.67 -6.46 -19.36
N VAL A 114 -16.87 -6.98 -19.12
CA VAL A 114 -17.47 -7.11 -17.79
C VAL A 114 -17.75 -8.59 -17.54
N ASN A 115 -17.18 -9.12 -16.46
CA ASN A 115 -17.27 -10.54 -16.11
C ASN A 115 -18.13 -10.67 -14.85
N LEU A 116 -19.03 -11.65 -14.85
CA LEU A 116 -19.95 -11.96 -13.76
C LEU A 116 -19.44 -13.18 -13.01
N PHE A 117 -19.21 -13.03 -11.70
CA PHE A 117 -18.73 -14.08 -10.81
C PHE A 117 -19.82 -14.53 -9.84
N ASP A 118 -19.74 -15.77 -9.37
CA ASP A 118 -20.51 -16.25 -8.21
C ASP A 118 -19.80 -15.93 -6.89
N GLY A 119 -20.48 -16.18 -5.76
CA GLY A 119 -19.91 -16.04 -4.41
C GLY A 119 -18.75 -16.99 -4.06
N ASN A 120 -18.31 -17.85 -4.98
CA ASN A 120 -17.07 -18.64 -4.86
C ASN A 120 -15.91 -18.03 -5.68
N GLY A 121 -16.16 -16.93 -6.39
CA GLY A 121 -15.20 -16.30 -7.30
C GLY A 121 -15.07 -17.01 -8.66
N ALA A 122 -16.01 -17.88 -9.03
CA ALA A 122 -16.02 -18.55 -10.34
C ALA A 122 -16.70 -17.67 -11.40
N GLU A 123 -16.06 -17.46 -12.55
CA GLU A 123 -16.66 -16.71 -13.67
C GLU A 123 -17.79 -17.52 -14.33
N ILE A 124 -18.98 -16.92 -14.43
CA ILE A 124 -20.18 -17.54 -14.99
C ILE A 124 -20.60 -16.92 -16.34
N SER A 125 -20.27 -15.64 -16.58
CA SER A 125 -20.56 -14.95 -17.85
C SER A 125 -19.54 -13.84 -18.15
N SER A 126 -19.35 -13.55 -19.43
CA SER A 126 -18.50 -12.45 -19.93
C SER A 126 -19.28 -11.63 -20.95
N PHE A 127 -19.51 -10.35 -20.64
CA PHE A 127 -20.16 -9.37 -21.50
C PHE A 127 -19.07 -8.45 -22.11
N ARG A 128 -19.18 -8.12 -23.39
CA ARG A 128 -18.13 -7.36 -24.10
C ARG A 128 -18.74 -6.35 -25.07
N ASP A 129 -18.24 -5.13 -25.03
CA ASP A 129 -18.74 -4.03 -25.86
C ASP A 129 -17.60 -3.06 -26.27
N ARG A 130 -17.89 -2.14 -27.19
CA ARG A 130 -16.96 -1.13 -27.68
C ARG A 130 -17.65 0.22 -27.84
N PHE A 131 -17.14 1.22 -27.14
CA PHE A 131 -17.62 2.60 -27.24
C PHE A 131 -16.51 3.55 -27.70
N ASN A 132 -16.88 4.66 -28.33
CA ASN A 132 -15.94 5.75 -28.61
C ASN A 132 -15.72 6.55 -27.33
N GLN A 133 -14.46 6.83 -26.97
CA GLN A 133 -14.18 7.79 -25.91
C GLN A 133 -14.44 9.21 -26.42
N GLU A 134 -15.67 9.70 -26.21
CA GLU A 134 -16.08 11.08 -26.50
C GLU A 134 -15.03 12.07 -25.98
N THR A 135 -14.46 12.83 -26.92
CA THR A 135 -13.37 13.74 -26.62
C THR A 135 -13.86 14.90 -25.76
N ALA A 136 -12.96 15.50 -25.00
CA ALA A 136 -13.27 16.73 -24.26
C ALA A 136 -13.70 17.89 -25.20
N ALA A 137 -13.28 17.84 -26.46
CA ALA A 137 -13.67 18.81 -27.49
C ALA A 137 -15.14 18.65 -27.91
N GLU A 138 -15.64 17.43 -28.09
CA GLU A 138 -17.05 17.18 -28.44
C GLU A 138 -17.98 17.63 -27.30
N ARG A 139 -17.61 17.36 -26.04
CA ARG A 139 -18.34 17.89 -24.87
C ARG A 139 -18.29 19.41 -24.75
N ALA A 140 -17.21 20.06 -25.19
CA ALA A 140 -17.16 21.52 -25.26
C ALA A 140 -18.15 22.07 -26.32
N ILE A 141 -18.14 21.51 -27.53
CA ILE A 141 -19.02 21.91 -28.64
C ILE A 141 -20.50 21.70 -28.28
N VAL A 142 -20.85 20.59 -27.64
CA VAL A 142 -22.23 20.31 -27.20
C VAL A 142 -22.68 21.27 -26.10
N ASN A 143 -21.80 21.70 -25.19
CA ASN A 143 -22.12 22.70 -24.17
C ASN A 143 -22.28 24.11 -24.79
N GLU A 144 -21.42 24.46 -25.75
CA GLU A 144 -21.49 25.73 -26.48
C GLU A 144 -22.81 25.85 -27.28
N LEU A 145 -23.22 24.77 -27.97
CA LEU A 145 -24.49 24.70 -28.70
C LEU A 145 -25.76 24.66 -27.83
N ASN A 146 -25.65 24.31 -26.54
CA ASN A 146 -26.77 24.29 -25.59
C ASN A 146 -26.83 25.53 -24.68
N THR A 147 -25.96 26.53 -24.89
CA THR A 147 -25.99 27.77 -24.12
C THR A 147 -27.03 28.73 -24.70
N PRO A 148 -28.11 29.08 -23.97
CA PRO A 148 -29.15 29.96 -24.49
C PRO A 148 -28.64 31.41 -24.67
N GLU A 149 -28.82 31.98 -25.86
CA GLU A 149 -28.40 33.34 -26.21
C GLU A 149 -28.92 34.38 -25.22
N SER A 150 -28.05 34.83 -24.31
CA SER A 150 -28.39 35.84 -23.31
C SER A 150 -28.16 37.23 -23.89
N SER A 151 -29.25 37.97 -24.06
CA SER A 151 -29.28 39.25 -24.79
C SER A 151 -28.31 40.30 -24.24
N THR A 152 -27.45 40.83 -25.11
CA THR A 152 -26.58 41.99 -24.82
C THR A 152 -27.41 43.20 -24.39
N THR A 153 -27.06 43.80 -23.24
CA THR A 153 -27.50 45.16 -22.87
C THR A 153 -26.26 45.97 -22.50
N SER A 154 -26.01 47.06 -23.24
CA SER A 154 -24.86 47.94 -23.02
C SER A 154 -25.16 49.01 -21.96
N ALA A 155 -24.16 49.34 -21.13
CA ALA A 155 -24.14 50.54 -20.29
C ALA A 155 -22.68 51.03 -20.14
N GLU A 156 -22.49 52.32 -19.92
CA GLU A 156 -21.21 53.03 -20.07
C GLU A 156 -20.46 53.27 -18.75
N ALA A 157 -19.13 53.37 -18.87
CA ALA A 157 -18.22 54.23 -18.09
C ALA A 157 -18.03 53.93 -16.57
N GLU A 158 -17.06 54.52 -15.85
CA GLU A 158 -16.09 55.58 -16.19
C GLU A 158 -14.79 55.48 -15.33
N SER A 159 -13.65 55.95 -15.86
CA SER A 159 -12.49 56.46 -15.07
C SER A 159 -11.65 55.44 -14.24
N SER A 160 -10.42 55.72 -13.73
CA SER A 160 -9.61 56.95 -13.71
C SER A 160 -8.07 56.72 -13.46
N VAL A 161 -7.22 57.63 -13.98
CA VAL A 161 -5.84 58.05 -13.53
C VAL A 161 -4.66 57.04 -13.57
N ALA A 162 -3.41 57.56 -13.67
CA ALA A 162 -2.13 56.84 -13.81
C ALA A 162 -0.98 57.49 -12.99
N SER A 163 0.16 56.78 -12.84
CA SER A 163 1.48 57.25 -12.32
C SER A 163 2.61 56.36 -12.88
N THR A 164 3.59 56.78 -13.71
CA THR A 164 4.79 57.64 -13.50
C THR A 164 6.02 57.02 -12.79
N SER A 165 6.71 56.11 -13.50
CA SER A 165 8.16 56.16 -13.89
C SER A 165 9.31 56.55 -12.92
N ASN A 166 10.32 55.64 -12.83
CA ASN A 166 11.80 55.86 -12.70
C ASN A 166 12.37 56.48 -11.39
N PRO A 167 13.72 56.47 -11.14
CA PRO A 167 14.88 55.84 -11.84
C PRO A 167 15.80 54.97 -10.89
N PRO A 168 16.93 54.38 -11.37
CA PRO A 168 17.84 53.55 -10.54
C PRO A 168 19.07 54.30 -9.98
N ALA A 169 19.83 53.62 -9.08
CA ALA A 169 21.14 54.05 -8.54
C ALA A 169 22.16 52.89 -8.56
N ALA A 170 23.47 53.17 -8.42
CA ALA A 170 24.53 52.22 -8.78
C ALA A 170 25.73 52.14 -7.81
N SER A 171 26.37 50.96 -7.83
CA SER A 171 27.81 50.69 -7.65
C SER A 171 28.64 51.40 -6.55
N THR A 172 29.15 50.61 -5.60
CA THR A 172 30.51 50.77 -5.04
C THR A 172 31.15 49.43 -4.69
N THR A 173 32.43 49.28 -5.02
CA THR A 173 33.36 48.30 -4.44
C THR A 173 34.34 49.07 -3.55
N PRO A 174 34.99 48.45 -2.56
CA PRO A 174 36.35 47.95 -2.83
C PRO A 174 36.65 46.59 -2.16
N ALA A 175 37.85 46.07 -2.40
CA ALA A 175 38.34 44.81 -1.83
C ALA A 175 38.93 44.98 -0.42
N ASP A 176 39.07 43.86 0.30
CA ASP A 176 40.12 43.69 1.31
C ASP A 176 40.70 42.26 1.24
N SER A 177 41.85 42.05 1.89
CA SER A 177 42.73 40.89 1.72
C SER A 177 42.88 40.07 3.01
N GLY A 178 42.82 38.73 2.93
CA GLY A 178 42.95 37.89 4.13
C GLY A 178 43.31 36.44 3.86
N SER A 179 44.62 36.14 3.73
CA SER A 179 45.13 34.79 3.95
C SER A 179 45.33 34.54 5.46
N PRO A 180 45.10 33.31 5.92
CA PRO A 180 46.00 32.74 6.93
C PRO A 180 46.62 31.41 6.49
N ALA A 181 47.74 31.07 7.12
CA ALA A 181 48.61 29.97 6.72
C ALA A 181 48.07 28.57 7.04
N SER A 182 48.53 27.59 6.27
CA SER A 182 48.46 26.17 6.61
C SER A 182 49.29 25.86 7.87
N THR A 183 48.77 24.98 8.74
CA THR A 183 49.54 24.36 9.83
C THR A 183 49.30 22.86 9.88
N THR A 184 50.39 22.10 9.98
CA THR A 184 50.39 20.62 9.86
C THR A 184 50.12 19.95 11.21
N PRO A 185 49.20 18.97 11.31
CA PRO A 185 49.11 18.10 12.47
C PRO A 185 50.21 17.02 12.43
N ALA A 186 50.91 16.81 13.55
CA ALA A 186 51.95 15.79 13.66
C ALA A 186 51.37 14.38 13.90
N SER A 187 52.01 13.35 13.36
CA SER A 187 51.63 11.95 13.59
C SER A 187 51.97 11.51 15.02
N ALA A 188 51.04 10.80 15.66
CA ALA A 188 51.26 10.12 16.95
C ALA A 188 50.92 8.62 16.81
N THR A 189 51.93 7.77 16.99
CA THR A 189 51.80 6.31 16.84
C THR A 189 51.48 5.65 18.18
N PRO A 190 50.37 4.89 18.32
CA PRO A 190 50.18 3.96 19.42
C PRO A 190 50.91 2.62 19.15
N PRO A 191 51.58 2.01 20.15
CA PRO A 191 52.22 0.70 20.00
C PRO A 191 51.22 -0.46 20.10
N ALA A 192 51.70 -1.68 19.82
CA ALA A 192 50.87 -2.84 19.52
C ALA A 192 50.51 -3.75 20.72
N SER A 193 49.59 -4.67 20.43
CA SER A 193 49.47 -6.04 20.96
C SER A 193 49.11 -6.28 22.44
N SER A 194 47.97 -6.94 22.63
CA SER A 194 47.82 -8.03 23.60
C SER A 194 46.91 -9.14 23.00
N THR A 195 47.29 -10.39 23.23
CA THR A 195 46.61 -11.59 22.68
C THR A 195 45.80 -12.26 23.80
N PRO A 196 44.57 -12.77 23.55
CA PRO A 196 43.75 -13.33 24.61
C PRO A 196 44.24 -14.70 25.13
N PRO A 197 44.12 -14.98 26.44
CA PRO A 197 44.19 -16.33 26.98
C PRO A 197 42.89 -17.10 26.69
N ALA A 198 42.98 -18.44 26.67
CA ALA A 198 41.86 -19.31 26.33
C ALA A 198 41.18 -19.94 27.56
N SER A 199 40.02 -20.56 27.29
CA SER A 199 39.41 -21.70 28.00
C SER A 199 39.10 -21.59 29.50
N SER A 200 37.81 -21.73 29.83
CA SER A 200 37.38 -22.63 30.90
C SER A 200 35.94 -23.15 30.66
N THR A 201 35.78 -24.47 30.70
CA THR A 201 34.48 -25.14 30.70
C THR A 201 34.29 -25.85 32.05
N PRO A 202 33.21 -25.58 32.79
CA PRO A 202 32.69 -26.48 33.82
C PRO A 202 31.41 -27.21 33.34
N PRO A 203 30.96 -28.27 34.04
CA PRO A 203 30.22 -29.36 33.41
C PRO A 203 28.70 -29.39 33.67
N ALA A 204 28.01 -30.27 32.96
CA ALA A 204 26.64 -30.69 33.29
C ALA A 204 26.59 -31.48 34.61
N THR A 205 25.48 -31.38 35.33
CA THR A 205 25.10 -32.31 36.42
C THR A 205 23.57 -32.43 36.45
N ASP A 206 23.07 -33.53 37.02
CA ASP A 206 21.69 -34.01 36.81
C ASP A 206 20.57 -33.32 37.62
N ALA A 207 19.35 -33.71 37.26
CA ALA A 207 18.06 -33.30 37.86
C ALA A 207 17.90 -33.62 39.36
N VAL A 208 16.88 -33.03 40.01
CA VAL A 208 15.90 -33.75 40.86
C VAL A 208 14.75 -32.84 41.37
N VAL A 209 13.50 -33.28 41.12
CA VAL A 209 12.24 -33.10 41.90
C VAL A 209 11.70 -31.69 42.23
N ALA A 210 10.35 -31.60 42.26
CA ALA A 210 9.55 -30.40 42.46
C ALA A 210 9.29 -30.00 43.94
N SER A 211 8.81 -28.76 44.16
CA SER A 211 7.95 -28.36 45.28
C SER A 211 7.22 -27.02 45.00
N ASN A 212 5.88 -27.04 44.99
CA ASN A 212 5.05 -25.90 45.46
C ASN A 212 5.16 -25.83 47.00
N PRO A 213 4.81 -24.74 47.74
CA PRO A 213 3.65 -23.83 47.51
C PRO A 213 3.95 -22.38 48.01
N PRO A 214 3.00 -21.60 48.61
CA PRO A 214 1.58 -21.36 48.31
C PRO A 214 1.31 -19.89 47.91
N ALA A 215 0.05 -19.56 47.58
CA ALA A 215 -0.40 -18.17 47.50
C ALA A 215 -0.52 -17.51 48.89
N ALA A 216 -0.35 -16.19 48.95
CA ALA A 216 -0.64 -15.36 50.12
C ALA A 216 -1.40 -14.10 49.68
N SER A 217 -2.58 -13.85 50.27
CA SER A 217 -3.39 -12.65 50.04
C SER A 217 -2.87 -11.48 50.87
N SER A 218 -2.97 -10.25 50.35
CA SER A 218 -2.76 -9.03 51.12
C SER A 218 -3.74 -7.94 50.69
N GLU A 219 -4.79 -7.73 51.50
CA GLU A 219 -5.69 -6.58 51.41
C GLU A 219 -4.98 -5.31 51.90
N THR A 220 -5.21 -4.17 51.26
CA THR A 220 -5.02 -2.81 51.84
C THR A 220 -5.75 -1.78 50.93
N PRO A 221 -6.07 -0.55 51.40
CA PRO A 221 -7.48 -0.30 51.67
C PRO A 221 -8.09 0.84 50.83
N GLN A 222 -9.42 0.86 50.83
CA GLN A 222 -10.26 1.91 50.27
C GLN A 222 -10.09 3.23 51.06
N VAL A 223 -9.84 4.34 50.36
CA VAL A 223 -9.83 5.71 50.91
C VAL A 223 -10.75 6.58 50.04
N ALA A 224 -11.46 7.53 50.65
CA ALA A 224 -12.52 8.31 50.01
C ALA A 224 -12.35 9.83 50.22
N GLY A 225 -12.89 10.62 49.28
CA GLY A 225 -12.82 12.08 49.26
C GLY A 225 -11.55 12.62 48.57
N THR A 226 -11.57 13.78 47.93
CA THR A 226 -12.58 14.87 47.95
C THR A 226 -12.68 15.60 46.60
N ASP A 227 -13.79 16.32 46.38
CA ASP A 227 -13.97 17.22 45.24
C ASP A 227 -12.91 18.33 45.16
N THR A 228 -12.58 18.76 43.94
CA THR A 228 -12.26 20.16 43.60
C THR A 228 -12.51 20.35 42.10
N ALA A 229 -13.39 21.28 41.75
CA ALA A 229 -13.64 21.69 40.37
C ALA A 229 -12.85 22.97 40.03
N ALA A 230 -12.18 22.97 38.89
CA ALA A 230 -11.46 24.12 38.30
C ALA A 230 -11.56 24.04 36.76
N PRO A 231 -11.43 25.15 36.02
CA PRO A 231 -12.42 25.47 35.00
C PRO A 231 -12.04 25.14 33.56
N THR A 232 -13.07 25.14 32.71
CA THR A 232 -13.00 25.22 31.26
C THR A 232 -12.41 26.54 30.78
N ASP A 233 -11.33 26.50 30.00
CA ASP A 233 -11.26 27.22 28.72
C ASP A 233 -10.04 26.79 27.88
N ALA A 234 -10.30 26.25 26.69
CA ALA A 234 -9.29 25.98 25.66
C ALA A 234 -9.99 25.84 24.30
N SER A 235 -10.03 26.92 23.52
CA SER A 235 -10.62 26.92 22.18
C SER A 235 -9.81 26.03 21.24
N ALA A 236 -10.39 24.93 20.78
CA ALA A 236 -9.80 24.08 19.75
C ALA A 236 -9.93 24.76 18.37
N ALA A 237 -8.85 25.40 17.91
CA ALA A 237 -8.78 25.92 16.56
C ALA A 237 -8.86 24.76 15.55
N GLY A 238 -9.86 24.78 14.69
CA GLY A 238 -10.12 23.71 13.73
C GLY A 238 -9.10 23.68 12.60
N ASN A 239 -8.08 22.83 12.70
CA ASN A 239 -7.21 22.52 11.58
C ASN A 239 -8.00 21.77 10.49
N SER A 240 -8.28 22.46 9.39
CA SER A 240 -8.92 21.91 8.18
C SER A 240 -7.96 20.96 7.46
N SER A 241 -7.87 19.71 7.90
CA SER A 241 -7.09 18.67 7.22
C SER A 241 -7.68 18.31 5.85
N THR A 242 -6.81 17.97 4.90
CA THR A 242 -7.15 17.86 3.48
C THR A 242 -7.80 16.53 3.10
N GLY A 243 -9.12 16.44 3.31
CA GLY A 243 -10.01 15.91 2.27
C GLY A 243 -10.02 14.40 1.99
N ILE A 244 -9.62 13.54 2.93
CA ILE A 244 -10.06 12.14 2.90
C ILE A 244 -11.49 12.09 3.43
N SER A 245 -12.46 11.77 2.57
CA SER A 245 -13.87 11.70 2.95
C SER A 245 -14.13 10.51 3.88
N GLU A 246 -14.90 10.78 4.93
CA GLU A 246 -15.45 9.77 5.83
C GLU A 246 -16.33 8.79 5.03
N GLY A 247 -16.32 7.50 5.41
CA GLY A 247 -17.10 6.45 4.75
C GLY A 247 -16.47 5.78 3.51
N VAL A 248 -15.37 6.29 2.93
CA VAL A 248 -14.65 5.57 1.84
C VAL A 248 -13.77 4.44 2.41
N PRO A 249 -13.92 3.17 1.96
CA PRO A 249 -13.04 2.07 2.36
C PRO A 249 -11.61 2.21 1.82
N ILE A 250 -10.65 1.51 2.43
CA ILE A 250 -9.27 1.41 1.92
C ILE A 250 -8.99 -0.02 1.44
N ASP A 251 -9.18 -0.24 0.14
CA ASP A 251 -9.07 -1.57 -0.47
C ASP A 251 -7.62 -2.09 -0.50
N ASN A 252 -6.67 -1.18 -0.78
CA ASN A 252 -5.24 -1.46 -0.77
C ASN A 252 -4.53 -0.56 0.26
N SER A 253 -4.60 -0.98 1.53
CA SER A 253 -3.97 -0.35 2.69
C SER A 253 -2.49 -0.01 2.48
N THR A 254 -1.77 -0.88 1.78
CA THR A 254 -0.33 -0.71 1.57
C THR A 254 0.01 0.33 0.50
N ASP A 255 -0.85 0.54 -0.51
CA ASP A 255 -0.64 1.61 -1.50
C ASP A 255 -0.86 2.99 -0.90
N VAL A 256 -1.86 3.14 -0.02
CA VAL A 256 -2.08 4.38 0.73
C VAL A 256 -0.91 4.68 1.67
N ALA A 257 -0.38 3.67 2.38
CA ALA A 257 0.81 3.82 3.20
C ALA A 257 2.07 4.17 2.39
N VAL A 258 2.25 3.59 1.21
CA VAL A 258 3.37 3.91 0.29
C VAL A 258 3.30 5.36 -0.24
N LEU A 259 2.10 5.86 -0.52
CA LEU A 259 1.89 7.23 -1.02
C LEU A 259 2.10 8.30 0.07
N SER A 260 1.69 8.03 1.30
CA SER A 260 1.85 8.93 2.46
C SER A 260 3.23 8.80 3.13
N GLY A 261 3.87 7.64 3.05
CA GLY A 261 4.95 7.25 3.94
C GLY A 261 4.47 6.95 5.36
N ALA A 262 3.18 6.63 5.55
CA ALA A 262 2.60 6.30 6.86
C ALA A 262 3.14 4.97 7.42
N THR A 263 3.09 4.88 8.75
CA THR A 263 3.51 3.72 9.56
C THR A 263 2.36 3.36 10.50
N ALA A 264 1.90 2.11 10.50
CA ALA A 264 0.67 1.70 11.18
C ALA A 264 0.72 0.25 11.69
N ASP A 265 0.27 0.04 12.93
CA ASP A 265 0.14 -1.27 13.57
C ASP A 265 -1.31 -1.78 13.48
N LEU A 266 -1.62 -2.34 12.31
CA LEU A 266 -2.98 -2.76 11.95
C LEU A 266 -3.42 -4.00 12.75
N GLN A 267 -2.47 -4.87 13.12
CA GLN A 267 -2.65 -5.99 14.03
C GLN A 267 -3.12 -5.50 15.39
N ALA A 268 -2.41 -4.55 16.02
CA ALA A 268 -2.80 -4.03 17.32
C ALA A 268 -4.19 -3.36 17.27
N ALA A 269 -4.46 -2.56 16.23
CA ALA A 269 -5.78 -1.92 16.05
C ALA A 269 -6.93 -2.94 15.95
N VAL A 270 -6.78 -3.96 15.09
CA VAL A 270 -7.80 -5.00 14.86
C VAL A 270 -7.95 -5.92 16.08
N GLN A 271 -6.85 -6.32 16.73
CA GLN A 271 -6.90 -7.12 17.97
C GLN A 271 -7.64 -6.36 19.08
N ASN A 272 -7.35 -5.07 19.28
CA ASN A 272 -8.01 -4.25 20.30
C ASN A 272 -9.51 -4.08 20.03
N ALA A 273 -9.90 -3.86 18.77
CA ALA A 273 -11.30 -3.64 18.40
C ALA A 273 -12.14 -4.95 18.42
N THR A 274 -11.57 -6.08 18.02
CA THR A 274 -12.30 -7.36 17.88
C THR A 274 -12.12 -8.33 19.05
N GLN A 275 -11.07 -8.15 19.86
CA GLN A 275 -10.58 -9.13 20.84
C GLN A 275 -10.20 -10.51 20.25
N VAL A 276 -10.02 -10.60 18.92
CA VAL A 276 -9.58 -11.82 18.22
C VAL A 276 -8.07 -11.78 18.02
N SER A 277 -7.35 -12.79 18.53
CA SER A 277 -5.91 -12.93 18.25
C SER A 277 -5.66 -13.26 16.78
N THR A 278 -4.64 -12.64 16.19
CA THR A 278 -4.23 -12.86 14.79
C THR A 278 -3.60 -14.24 14.56
N THR A 279 -3.11 -14.90 15.62
CA THR A 279 -2.42 -16.19 15.56
C THR A 279 -3.35 -17.40 15.71
N THR A 280 -4.60 -17.21 16.10
CA THR A 280 -5.53 -18.32 16.29
C THR A 280 -5.92 -18.89 14.91
N PRO A 281 -5.85 -20.22 14.69
CA PRO A 281 -6.38 -20.83 13.46
C PRO A 281 -7.86 -20.50 13.31
N ALA A 282 -8.30 -20.09 12.12
CA ALA A 282 -9.67 -19.62 11.92
C ALA A 282 -10.74 -20.71 12.20
N THR A 283 -10.36 -21.98 12.13
CA THR A 283 -11.18 -23.14 12.55
C THR A 283 -11.58 -23.13 14.03
N GLN A 284 -10.92 -22.33 14.87
CA GLN A 284 -11.16 -22.21 16.30
C GLN A 284 -11.95 -20.95 16.69
N VAL A 285 -12.29 -20.06 15.74
CA VAL A 285 -12.97 -18.77 16.01
C VAL A 285 -14.19 -18.60 15.12
N SER A 286 -15.37 -18.47 15.71
CA SER A 286 -16.59 -18.12 14.99
C SER A 286 -16.62 -16.62 14.65
N ILE A 287 -15.94 -16.24 13.56
CA ILE A 287 -15.93 -14.86 13.04
C ILE A 287 -17.30 -14.54 12.44
N SER A 288 -18.11 -13.73 13.15
CA SER A 288 -19.39 -13.22 12.62
C SER A 288 -19.16 -12.05 11.66
N ARG A 289 -20.21 -11.64 10.93
CA ARG A 289 -20.15 -10.50 10.00
C ARG A 289 -19.76 -9.22 10.72
N GLU A 290 -20.35 -8.98 11.87
CA GLU A 290 -20.16 -7.79 12.70
C GLU A 290 -18.68 -7.65 13.10
N VAL A 291 -18.04 -8.77 13.49
CA VAL A 291 -16.61 -8.80 13.83
C VAL A 291 -15.72 -8.48 12.61
N ARG A 292 -16.10 -8.88 11.39
CA ARG A 292 -15.40 -8.47 10.15
C ARG A 292 -15.58 -6.98 9.86
N THR A 293 -16.79 -6.44 10.03
CA THR A 293 -17.05 -5.00 9.88
C THR A 293 -16.18 -4.20 10.86
N THR A 294 -16.21 -4.53 12.15
CA THR A 294 -15.37 -3.89 13.18
C THR A 294 -13.88 -4.05 12.90
N ALA A 295 -13.42 -5.18 12.34
CA ALA A 295 -12.03 -5.33 11.92
C ALA A 295 -11.65 -4.39 10.76
N ARG A 296 -12.48 -4.33 9.71
CA ARG A 296 -12.28 -3.44 8.55
C ARG A 296 -12.29 -1.96 8.98
N GLU A 297 -13.26 -1.57 9.83
CA GLU A 297 -13.37 -0.23 10.41
C GLU A 297 -12.14 0.13 11.26
N ALA A 298 -11.66 -0.77 12.13
CA ALA A 298 -10.48 -0.54 12.97
C ALA A 298 -9.19 -0.41 12.13
N ARG A 299 -9.02 -1.27 11.11
CA ARG A 299 -7.91 -1.19 10.14
C ARG A 299 -7.90 0.16 9.42
N ASP A 300 -9.05 0.57 8.87
CA ASP A 300 -9.16 1.79 8.07
C ASP A 300 -9.05 3.05 8.93
N THR A 301 -9.56 3.02 10.17
CA THR A 301 -9.39 4.10 11.15
C THR A 301 -7.92 4.25 11.53
N ALA A 302 -7.23 3.17 11.90
CA ALA A 302 -5.81 3.22 12.25
C ALA A 302 -4.92 3.69 11.09
N LEU A 303 -5.27 3.33 9.84
CA LEU A 303 -4.56 3.81 8.67
C LEU A 303 -4.87 5.29 8.35
N LYS A 304 -6.11 5.74 8.49
CA LYS A 304 -6.49 7.16 8.34
C LYS A 304 -5.78 8.03 9.38
N GLU A 305 -5.74 7.58 10.64
CA GLU A 305 -5.01 8.23 11.73
C GLU A 305 -3.50 8.29 11.43
N ALA A 306 -2.88 7.19 11.00
CA ALA A 306 -1.46 7.16 10.64
C ALA A 306 -1.06 8.04 9.43
N ILE A 307 -2.03 8.48 8.62
CA ILE A 307 -1.83 9.45 7.53
C ILE A 307 -1.97 10.88 8.04
N ALA A 308 -2.99 11.15 8.87
CA ALA A 308 -3.25 12.48 9.42
C ALA A 308 -2.22 12.88 10.48
N ASN A 309 -1.89 11.95 11.37
CA ASN A 309 -0.95 12.10 12.48
C ASN A 309 0.15 11.03 12.35
N PRO A 310 1.12 11.21 11.44
CA PRO A 310 2.19 10.24 11.23
C PRO A 310 3.03 10.06 12.50
N GLN A 311 3.13 8.81 12.96
CA GLN A 311 3.87 8.40 14.15
C GLN A 311 4.65 7.10 13.87
N PHE A 312 5.67 6.84 14.68
CA PHE A 312 6.43 5.59 14.71
C PHE A 312 7.08 5.42 16.09
N HIS A 313 7.62 4.23 16.37
CA HIS A 313 8.32 3.96 17.62
C HIS A 313 9.80 3.64 17.37
N LEU A 314 10.70 4.32 18.08
CA LEU A 314 12.12 3.97 18.16
C LEU A 314 12.31 2.88 19.22
N VAL A 315 12.59 1.65 18.79
CA VAL A 315 12.95 0.52 19.67
C VAL A 315 14.34 0.75 20.27
N ASN A 316 15.24 1.32 19.46
CA ASN A 316 16.52 1.89 19.84
C ASN A 316 16.93 2.92 18.76
N PRO A 317 18.08 3.62 18.85
CA PRO A 317 18.46 4.67 17.90
C PRO A 317 18.51 4.26 16.41
N ASN A 318 18.64 2.96 16.08
CA ASN A 318 18.77 2.47 14.70
C ASN A 318 17.55 1.66 14.22
N ILE A 319 16.63 1.29 15.14
CA ILE A 319 15.56 0.31 14.89
C ILE A 319 14.19 0.93 15.12
N ILE A 320 13.33 0.86 14.11
CA ILE A 320 11.95 1.38 14.13
C ILE A 320 10.90 0.29 14.11
N ALA A 321 9.77 0.58 14.76
CA ALA A 321 8.57 -0.22 14.86
C ALA A 321 7.33 0.63 14.57
N ALA A 322 6.20 0.00 14.21
CA ALA A 322 4.95 0.73 14.00
C ALA A 322 4.28 1.23 15.28
N SER A 323 4.54 0.55 16.40
CA SER A 323 4.09 0.90 17.75
C SER A 323 5.08 0.33 18.78
N SER A 324 4.96 0.70 20.05
CA SER A 324 5.72 0.10 21.14
C SER A 324 5.32 -1.36 21.45
N SER A 325 4.17 -1.81 20.97
CA SER A 325 3.71 -3.21 21.05
C SER A 325 4.02 -4.02 19.78
N SER A 326 4.54 -3.39 18.73
CA SER A 326 4.71 -4.05 17.42
C SER A 326 5.78 -5.12 17.46
N GLN A 327 5.44 -6.31 16.96
CA GLN A 327 6.36 -7.46 16.89
C GLN A 327 7.33 -7.36 15.69
N PHE A 328 7.14 -6.38 14.82
CA PHE A 328 7.82 -6.26 13.53
C PHE A 328 8.67 -4.99 13.50
N HIS A 329 9.98 -5.10 13.23
CA HIS A 329 10.90 -3.96 13.23
C HIS A 329 11.76 -3.90 11.96
N ILE A 330 12.22 -2.69 11.60
CA ILE A 330 13.19 -2.44 10.52
C ILE A 330 14.46 -1.80 11.08
N GLU A 331 15.62 -2.23 10.59
CA GLU A 331 16.91 -1.55 10.70
C GLU A 331 17.49 -1.34 9.30
N VAL A 332 18.11 -0.18 9.03
CA VAL A 332 18.83 0.07 7.77
C VAL A 332 20.33 0.05 8.05
N LEU A 333 21.06 -0.74 7.26
CA LEU A 333 22.51 -0.84 7.33
C LEU A 333 23.16 -0.28 6.06
N VAL A 334 24.21 0.51 6.22
CA VAL A 334 24.91 1.20 5.13
C VAL A 334 26.35 0.72 5.00
N ALA A 335 26.78 0.47 3.77
CA ALA A 335 28.16 0.21 3.40
C ALA A 335 28.64 1.24 2.36
N PRO A 336 29.78 1.93 2.56
CA PRO A 336 30.29 2.92 1.61
C PRO A 336 30.77 2.31 0.27
N GLN A 337 30.93 0.98 0.21
CA GLN A 337 31.26 0.22 -1.00
C GLN A 337 30.97 -1.27 -0.78
N ALA A 338 30.88 -2.07 -1.85
CA ALA A 338 30.49 -3.48 -1.79
C ALA A 338 31.38 -4.39 -0.93
N SER A 339 32.65 -4.00 -0.71
CA SER A 339 33.61 -4.73 0.13
C SER A 339 33.63 -4.29 1.60
N ALA A 340 32.87 -3.25 1.98
CA ALA A 340 32.83 -2.73 3.34
C ALA A 340 31.70 -3.39 4.17
N PRO A 341 31.92 -3.66 5.47
CA PRO A 341 30.88 -4.23 6.32
C PRO A 341 29.78 -3.20 6.59
N ALA A 342 28.54 -3.53 6.23
CA ALA A 342 27.39 -2.64 6.44
C ALA A 342 27.14 -2.39 7.94
N GLN A 343 26.99 -1.13 8.34
CA GLN A 343 26.75 -0.70 9.72
C GLN A 343 25.35 -0.13 9.88
N PRO A 344 24.64 -0.37 11.00
CA PRO A 344 23.38 0.31 11.31
C PRO A 344 23.54 1.84 11.30
N VAL A 345 22.52 2.55 10.80
CA VAL A 345 22.51 4.02 10.79
C VAL A 345 21.43 4.54 11.76
N PRO A 346 21.73 5.57 12.58
CA PRO A 346 20.73 6.19 13.43
C PRO A 346 19.56 6.80 12.66
N VAL A 347 18.39 6.75 13.28
CA VAL A 347 17.13 7.29 12.78
C VAL A 347 16.86 8.65 13.42
N GLU A 348 16.61 9.64 12.58
CA GLU A 348 16.17 10.98 12.94
C GLU A 348 14.64 11.08 12.86
N THR A 349 14.01 11.95 13.65
CA THR A 349 12.58 12.27 13.51
C THR A 349 12.42 13.56 12.70
N LYS A 350 11.68 13.53 11.59
CA LYS A 350 11.37 14.74 10.77
C LYS A 350 9.90 14.78 10.37
N GLY A 351 9.18 15.80 10.83
CA GLY A 351 7.75 15.97 10.54
C GLY A 351 6.87 14.78 10.97
N GLY A 352 7.23 14.10 12.06
CA GLY A 352 6.55 12.86 12.52
C GLY A 352 7.03 11.56 11.84
N PHE A 353 7.80 11.64 10.75
CA PHE A 353 8.31 10.46 10.03
C PHE A 353 9.70 10.04 10.51
N PRO A 354 10.04 8.74 10.46
CA PRO A 354 11.42 8.28 10.63
C PRO A 354 12.24 8.63 9.38
N PHE A 355 13.39 9.24 9.59
CA PHE A 355 14.32 9.67 8.56
C PHE A 355 15.70 9.05 8.76
N ILE A 356 16.37 8.61 7.69
CA ILE A 356 17.77 8.14 7.73
C ILE A 356 18.59 8.91 6.69
N PRO A 357 19.68 9.61 7.07
CA PRO A 357 20.52 10.34 6.13
C PRO A 357 21.37 9.38 5.28
N LEU A 358 20.92 9.09 4.05
CA LEU A 358 21.65 8.26 3.09
C LEU A 358 22.37 9.11 2.03
N THR A 359 23.70 9.00 1.96
CA THR A 359 24.56 9.68 0.98
C THR A 359 24.57 8.96 -0.37
N GLU A 360 24.66 9.72 -1.47
CA GLU A 360 24.89 9.17 -2.82
C GLU A 360 26.21 8.38 -2.92
N GLY A 361 26.20 7.29 -3.69
CA GLY A 361 27.30 6.33 -3.80
C GLY A 361 27.28 5.22 -2.74
N ASN A 362 26.60 5.41 -1.60
CA ASN A 362 26.48 4.37 -0.59
C ASN A 362 25.61 3.20 -1.09
N LEU A 363 26.02 1.99 -0.70
CA LEU A 363 25.16 0.81 -0.73
C LEU A 363 24.43 0.68 0.61
N TYR A 364 23.26 0.05 0.60
CA TYR A 364 22.53 -0.24 1.83
C TYR A 364 21.81 -1.60 1.78
N GLN A 365 21.41 -2.07 2.96
CA GLN A 365 20.71 -3.33 3.20
C GLN A 365 19.59 -3.08 4.21
N ILE A 366 18.46 -3.75 4.03
CA ILE A 366 17.31 -3.65 4.94
C ILE A 366 17.27 -4.90 5.80
N ARG A 367 17.48 -4.76 7.10
CA ARG A 367 17.31 -5.82 8.08
C ARG A 367 15.89 -5.76 8.65
N VAL A 368 15.27 -6.93 8.74
CA VAL A 368 13.85 -7.08 9.07
C VAL A 368 13.71 -8.07 10.20
N HIS A 369 13.14 -7.63 11.31
CA HIS A 369 12.97 -8.41 12.54
C HIS A 369 11.53 -8.92 12.64
N ASN A 370 11.37 -10.24 12.80
CA ASN A 370 10.11 -10.87 13.13
C ASN A 370 10.20 -11.42 14.57
N ASN A 371 9.73 -10.64 15.54
CA ASN A 371 9.67 -11.04 16.94
C ASN A 371 8.34 -11.74 17.30
N SER A 372 7.53 -12.09 16.30
CA SER A 372 6.30 -12.85 16.49
C SER A 372 6.56 -14.37 16.54
N GLN A 373 5.57 -15.14 16.96
CA GLN A 373 5.64 -16.61 17.07
C GLN A 373 5.26 -17.35 15.78
N PHE A 374 5.11 -16.64 14.65
CA PHE A 374 4.70 -17.19 13.36
C PHE A 374 5.54 -16.61 12.22
N ASP A 375 5.58 -17.28 11.08
CA ASP A 375 6.29 -16.79 9.89
C ASP A 375 5.56 -15.59 9.29
N VAL A 376 6.30 -14.63 8.68
CA VAL A 376 5.69 -13.51 7.96
C VAL A 376 6.22 -13.36 6.55
N GLY A 377 5.32 -12.98 5.65
CA GLY A 377 5.63 -12.53 4.30
C GLY A 377 5.82 -11.03 4.29
N VAL A 378 7.03 -10.55 4.01
CA VAL A 378 7.37 -9.14 4.01
C VAL A 378 7.40 -8.63 2.59
N GLU A 379 6.40 -7.82 2.23
CA GLU A 379 6.51 -7.00 1.02
C GLU A 379 7.40 -5.81 1.34
N LEU A 380 8.68 -5.91 0.97
CA LEU A 380 9.64 -4.81 1.09
C LEU A 380 9.66 -3.99 -0.21
N LEU A 381 9.44 -2.69 -0.07
CA LEU A 381 9.28 -1.72 -1.14
C LEU A 381 10.32 -0.59 -1.01
N ILE A 382 11.07 -0.31 -2.07
CA ILE A 382 11.96 0.86 -2.20
C ILE A 382 11.35 1.81 -3.24
N ASP A 383 11.26 3.09 -2.91
CA ASP A 383 10.52 4.11 -3.67
C ASP A 383 9.08 3.69 -3.96
N GLY A 384 8.47 3.04 -2.97
CA GLY A 384 7.13 2.49 -3.05
C GLY A 384 7.00 1.20 -3.85
N ILE A 385 8.12 0.50 -4.14
CA ILE A 385 8.14 -0.64 -5.06
C ILE A 385 8.89 -1.89 -4.57
N ASN A 386 8.17 -3.00 -4.65
CA ASN A 386 8.56 -4.39 -4.40
C ASN A 386 9.97 -4.80 -4.88
N THR A 387 10.79 -5.25 -3.94
CA THR A 387 12.18 -5.69 -4.12
C THR A 387 12.37 -7.00 -4.90
N LEU A 388 11.30 -7.77 -5.12
CA LEU A 388 11.30 -8.98 -5.97
C LEU A 388 10.94 -8.68 -7.44
N HIS A 389 10.83 -7.41 -7.84
CA HIS A 389 10.43 -7.04 -9.20
C HIS A 389 11.36 -7.59 -10.32
N PHE A 390 12.60 -7.97 -10.02
CA PHE A 390 13.54 -8.56 -11.00
C PHE A 390 13.69 -10.07 -10.90
N ALA A 391 12.88 -10.73 -10.07
CA ALA A 391 12.93 -12.17 -9.93
C ALA A 391 12.72 -12.85 -11.30
N GLU A 392 13.73 -13.62 -11.73
CA GLU A 392 13.69 -14.41 -12.97
C GLU A 392 12.63 -15.52 -12.89
N ASN A 393 12.33 -15.98 -11.68
CA ASN A 393 11.22 -16.88 -11.40
C ASN A 393 9.89 -16.09 -11.31
N PRO A 394 8.93 -16.29 -12.24
CA PRO A 394 7.67 -15.54 -12.24
C PRO A 394 6.81 -15.74 -10.99
N ALA A 395 6.90 -16.90 -10.32
CA ALA A 395 6.15 -17.15 -9.09
C ALA A 395 6.65 -16.29 -7.92
N ILE A 396 7.98 -16.15 -7.78
CA ILE A 396 8.61 -15.27 -6.78
C ILE A 396 8.29 -13.80 -7.10
N LYS A 397 8.28 -13.43 -8.39
CA LYS A 397 7.88 -12.09 -8.85
C LYS A 397 6.40 -11.78 -8.57
N ALA A 398 5.53 -12.79 -8.62
CA ALA A 398 4.09 -12.66 -8.40
C ALA A 398 3.71 -12.66 -6.91
N THR A 399 4.39 -13.44 -6.05
CA THR A 399 4.13 -13.39 -4.59
C THR A 399 4.64 -12.10 -3.97
N GLY A 400 5.78 -11.58 -4.42
CA GLY A 400 6.30 -10.28 -4.02
C GLY A 400 6.71 -10.17 -2.54
N LYS A 401 6.82 -11.28 -1.79
CA LYS A 401 7.05 -11.27 -0.33
C LYS A 401 8.26 -12.13 0.03
N TRP A 402 9.14 -11.58 0.88
CA TRP A 402 10.22 -12.32 1.52
C TRP A 402 9.69 -13.08 2.74
N VAL A 403 10.09 -14.33 2.97
CA VAL A 403 9.71 -15.07 4.18
C VAL A 403 10.71 -14.79 5.30
N ILE A 404 10.25 -14.19 6.39
CA ILE A 404 11.03 -14.04 7.64
C ILE A 404 10.41 -14.97 8.70
N THR A 405 11.15 -15.99 9.12
CA THR A 405 10.63 -17.03 10.01
C THR A 405 10.36 -16.55 11.44
N ALA A 406 9.46 -17.24 12.15
CA ALA A 406 9.09 -16.93 13.54
C ALA A 406 10.30 -16.69 14.46
N GLY A 407 10.31 -15.59 15.21
CA GLY A 407 11.38 -15.24 16.15
C GLY A 407 12.76 -14.97 15.52
N THR A 408 12.84 -14.73 14.21
CA THR A 408 14.12 -14.54 13.49
C THR A 408 14.29 -13.15 12.89
N THR A 409 15.46 -12.90 12.29
CA THR A 409 15.80 -11.65 11.62
C THR A 409 16.39 -11.96 10.25
N GLY A 410 15.82 -11.40 9.20
CA GLY A 410 16.34 -11.47 7.83
C GLY A 410 17.12 -10.21 7.44
N THR A 411 17.84 -10.26 6.32
CA THR A 411 18.47 -9.08 5.73
C THR A 411 18.35 -9.15 4.21
N VAL A 412 17.63 -8.18 3.63
CA VAL A 412 17.50 -8.01 2.18
C VAL A 412 18.62 -7.08 1.72
N GLN A 413 19.52 -7.62 0.91
CA GLN A 413 20.76 -6.95 0.48
C GLN A 413 20.59 -6.14 -0.81
N GLY A 414 19.47 -6.31 -1.51
CA GLY A 414 19.24 -5.74 -2.82
C GLY A 414 17.98 -6.27 -3.50
N TRP A 415 17.85 -5.94 -4.78
CA TRP A 415 16.83 -6.46 -5.69
C TRP A 415 17.09 -7.93 -5.98
N PHE A 416 16.10 -8.79 -5.74
CA PHE A 416 16.26 -10.21 -6.03
C PHE A 416 16.18 -10.46 -7.54
N VAL A 417 17.19 -11.16 -8.08
CA VAL A 417 17.21 -11.67 -9.45
C VAL A 417 16.97 -13.17 -9.42
N ASN A 418 17.82 -13.91 -8.71
CA ASN A 418 17.66 -15.36 -8.48
C ASN A 418 18.36 -15.81 -7.18
N SER A 419 18.32 -17.10 -6.88
CA SER A 419 18.86 -17.67 -5.63
C SER A 419 20.36 -17.46 -5.42
N ALA A 420 21.11 -17.16 -6.49
CA ALA A 420 22.54 -16.88 -6.46
C ALA A 420 22.89 -15.39 -6.66
N VAL A 421 21.94 -14.55 -7.09
CA VAL A 421 22.19 -13.15 -7.50
C VAL A 421 21.15 -12.18 -6.91
N VAL A 422 21.66 -11.17 -6.20
CA VAL A 422 20.93 -9.95 -5.84
C VAL A 422 21.68 -8.73 -6.36
N ASP A 423 20.95 -7.73 -6.86
CA ASP A 423 21.54 -6.45 -7.26
C ASP A 423 21.43 -5.45 -6.11
N SER A 424 22.57 -5.00 -5.59
CA SER A 424 22.69 -4.14 -4.40
C SER A 424 21.74 -2.94 -4.44
N PHE A 425 21.16 -2.55 -3.30
CA PHE A 425 20.56 -1.22 -3.19
C PHE A 425 21.67 -0.16 -3.20
N LEU A 426 21.57 0.82 -4.09
CA LEU A 426 22.53 1.91 -4.30
C LEU A 426 21.79 3.24 -4.26
N ILE A 427 22.33 4.22 -3.52
CA ILE A 427 21.84 5.60 -3.58
C ILE A 427 22.51 6.30 -4.77
N THR A 428 21.69 6.87 -5.66
CA THR A 428 22.12 7.53 -6.90
C THR A 428 21.21 8.73 -7.21
N ALA A 429 21.65 9.60 -8.11
CA ALA A 429 20.88 10.73 -8.61
C ALA A 429 19.50 10.30 -9.13
N VAL A 430 18.51 11.20 -9.01
CA VAL A 430 17.10 10.93 -9.36
C VAL A 430 16.87 10.34 -10.76
N PRO A 431 17.47 10.84 -11.87
CA PRO A 431 17.22 10.29 -13.20
C PRO A 431 17.78 8.87 -13.37
N ASP A 432 18.99 8.63 -12.86
CA ASP A 432 19.63 7.31 -12.84
C ASP A 432 18.89 6.35 -11.89
N GLY A 433 18.28 6.92 -10.84
CA GLY A 433 17.31 6.36 -9.92
C GLY A 433 15.99 5.92 -10.56
N VAL A 434 16.08 4.96 -11.49
CA VAL A 434 15.42 3.67 -11.35
C VAL A 434 13.87 3.66 -11.28
N ALA A 435 13.25 4.20 -10.24
CA ALA A 435 11.83 4.51 -10.27
C ALA A 435 11.54 5.46 -11.45
N SER A 436 12.47 6.40 -11.71
CA SER A 436 12.55 7.21 -12.92
C SER A 436 12.69 6.38 -14.21
N GLN A 437 13.59 5.39 -14.24
CA GLN A 437 13.76 4.48 -15.40
C GLN A 437 12.47 3.71 -15.75
N LEU A 438 11.59 3.50 -14.76
CA LEU A 438 10.33 2.79 -14.90
C LEU A 438 9.10 3.72 -14.88
N GLY A 439 9.31 5.03 -15.08
CA GLY A 439 8.26 6.03 -15.28
C GLY A 439 7.49 6.43 -14.01
N LYS A 440 8.05 6.20 -12.82
CA LYS A 440 7.40 6.37 -11.50
C LYS A 440 8.17 7.28 -10.53
N PRO A 441 8.65 8.48 -10.94
CA PRO A 441 9.48 9.34 -10.09
C PRO A 441 8.75 9.91 -8.86
N GLN A 442 7.41 9.86 -8.83
CA GLN A 442 6.56 10.46 -7.78
C GLN A 442 6.60 9.76 -6.41
N ARG A 443 7.46 8.75 -6.22
CA ARG A 443 7.55 7.94 -4.98
C ARG A 443 8.97 7.84 -4.40
N ILE A 444 9.92 8.62 -4.93
CA ILE A 444 11.34 8.52 -4.58
C ILE A 444 11.63 9.06 -3.17
N GLY A 445 12.39 8.29 -2.39
CA GLY A 445 12.85 8.65 -1.05
C GLY A 445 12.25 7.83 0.09
N ASN A 446 11.38 6.85 -0.20
CA ASN A 446 10.68 6.04 0.80
C ASN A 446 11.15 4.57 0.78
N ILE A 447 11.35 3.97 1.95
CA ILE A 447 11.43 2.51 2.14
C ILE A 447 10.23 2.09 2.98
N THR A 448 9.38 1.20 2.46
CA THR A 448 8.21 0.66 3.17
C THR A 448 8.33 -0.85 3.26
N ALA A 449 8.17 -1.44 4.43
CA ALA A 449 7.94 -2.88 4.58
C ALA A 449 6.54 -3.12 5.14
N ALA A 450 5.79 -3.99 4.47
CA ALA A 450 4.47 -4.42 4.92
C ALA A 450 4.51 -5.91 5.26
N PHE A 451 4.07 -6.23 6.47
CA PHE A 451 4.19 -7.56 7.09
C PHE A 451 2.84 -8.27 6.99
N PHE A 452 2.79 -9.36 6.24
CA PHE A 452 1.61 -10.20 6.05
C PHE A 452 1.81 -11.52 6.83
N PRO A 453 0.76 -12.16 7.36
CA PRO A 453 0.92 -13.49 7.96
C PRO A 453 1.41 -14.48 6.88
N ALA A 454 2.28 -15.42 7.27
CA ALA A 454 2.68 -16.53 6.41
C ALA A 454 2.56 -17.86 7.15
N TRP A 455 2.09 -18.90 6.46
CA TRP A 455 1.83 -20.21 7.06
C TRP A 455 2.08 -21.36 6.07
N THR A 456 2.01 -22.58 6.57
CA THR A 456 2.21 -23.83 5.83
C THR A 456 1.01 -24.75 5.99
N GLY A 457 0.50 -25.31 4.90
CA GLY A 457 -0.71 -26.12 4.92
C GLY A 457 -1.99 -25.28 5.03
N ASP A 458 -3.13 -25.96 5.16
CA ASP A 458 -4.44 -25.37 4.88
C ASP A 458 -5.02 -24.50 6.03
N GLU A 459 -4.35 -24.40 7.17
CA GLU A 459 -4.84 -23.63 8.34
C GLU A 459 -4.66 -22.11 8.16
N VAL A 460 -5.65 -21.48 7.56
CA VAL A 460 -5.73 -20.01 7.43
C VAL A 460 -5.81 -19.32 8.80
N PRO A 461 -4.95 -18.33 9.12
CA PRO A 461 -5.05 -17.54 10.34
C PRO A 461 -6.34 -16.71 10.42
N ALA A 462 -6.89 -16.52 11.62
CA ALA A 462 -8.12 -15.77 11.85
C ALA A 462 -8.09 -14.34 11.25
N PHE A 463 -6.92 -13.67 11.26
CA PHE A 463 -6.76 -12.31 10.73
C PHE A 463 -7.14 -12.17 9.25
N GLU A 464 -6.85 -13.17 8.42
CA GLU A 464 -7.19 -13.11 6.99
C GLU A 464 -8.70 -13.21 6.76
N GLN A 465 -9.39 -14.03 7.56
CA GLN A 465 -10.85 -14.12 7.51
C GLN A 465 -11.57 -12.90 8.10
N LEU A 466 -10.85 -11.99 8.78
CA LEU A 466 -11.39 -10.71 9.21
C LEU A 466 -11.39 -9.64 8.10
N LEU A 467 -10.42 -9.67 7.18
CA LEU A 467 -10.04 -8.49 6.38
C LEU A 467 -9.96 -8.68 4.86
N ALA A 468 -10.13 -9.90 4.32
CA ALA A 468 -9.91 -10.20 2.90
C ALA A 468 -10.53 -9.17 1.90
N ALA A 469 -9.69 -8.76 0.93
CA ALA A 469 -9.96 -7.87 -0.22
C ALA A 469 -8.80 -7.94 -1.26
N GLY A 470 -9.00 -7.43 -2.49
CA GLY A 470 -8.10 -7.61 -3.67
C GLY A 470 -6.80 -6.77 -3.76
N THR A 471 -5.95 -7.01 -4.78
CA THR A 471 -4.52 -6.55 -4.83
C THR A 471 -3.97 -6.13 -6.22
N SER A 472 -2.99 -5.19 -6.30
CA SER A 472 -2.14 -4.85 -7.51
C SER A 472 -1.01 -3.81 -7.24
N ARG A 473 0.28 -4.00 -7.69
CA ARG A 473 1.48 -3.11 -7.40
C ARG A 473 2.67 -3.14 -8.46
N GLY A 474 3.72 -2.28 -8.36
CA GLY A 474 5.02 -2.26 -9.16
C GLY A 474 5.56 -0.82 -9.54
N ALA A 475 6.78 -0.44 -10.05
CA ALA A 475 8.07 -1.04 -10.54
C ALA A 475 9.32 -0.04 -10.37
N THR A 476 10.41 -0.39 -9.63
CA THR A 476 11.76 0.26 -9.29
C THR A 476 12.84 -0.82 -9.60
N GLY A 477 14.12 -0.73 -9.17
CA GLY A 477 15.28 -1.54 -9.62
C GLY A 477 16.71 -1.04 -9.35
N ARG A 478 17.64 -1.32 -10.28
CA ARG A 478 18.82 -2.18 -10.00
C ARG A 478 20.15 -1.43 -9.76
N GLY A 479 20.99 -1.98 -8.86
CA GLY A 479 22.41 -1.67 -8.71
C GLY A 479 23.34 -2.81 -9.19
N PRO A 480 24.59 -2.91 -8.71
CA PRO A 480 25.52 -3.99 -9.09
C PRO A 480 25.24 -5.31 -8.35
N SER A 481 25.42 -6.42 -9.07
CA SER A 481 25.17 -7.79 -8.61
C SER A 481 26.15 -8.28 -7.53
N GLN A 482 25.65 -9.07 -6.56
CA GLN A 482 26.41 -9.78 -5.53
C GLN A 482 25.97 -11.26 -5.44
N GLU A 483 26.86 -12.13 -4.94
CA GLU A 483 26.50 -13.52 -4.60
C GLU A 483 25.51 -13.56 -3.44
N PHE A 484 24.35 -14.18 -3.68
CA PHE A 484 23.31 -14.42 -2.68
C PHE A 484 23.21 -15.90 -2.28
N ARG A 485 22.64 -16.17 -1.10
CA ARG A 485 22.36 -17.53 -0.61
C ARG A 485 20.98 -17.60 0.07
N GLY A 486 19.94 -17.44 -0.74
CA GLY A 486 18.55 -17.63 -0.30
C GLY A 486 18.09 -19.07 -0.43
N THR A 487 17.23 -19.51 0.50
CA THR A 487 16.45 -20.75 0.34
C THR A 487 15.04 -20.38 -0.12
N VAL A 488 14.57 -20.95 -1.24
CA VAL A 488 13.17 -20.81 -1.65
C VAL A 488 12.34 -21.75 -0.78
N VAL A 489 11.31 -21.23 -0.12
CA VAL A 489 10.39 -22.00 0.73
C VAL A 489 8.95 -21.76 0.29
N GLU A 490 8.12 -22.80 0.34
CA GLU A 490 6.69 -22.70 0.06
C GLU A 490 5.95 -22.18 1.30
N ARG A 491 5.11 -21.15 1.10
CA ARG A 491 4.27 -20.52 2.11
C ARG A 491 2.99 -20.01 1.46
N HIS A 492 1.89 -20.12 2.18
CA HIS A 492 0.73 -19.26 1.95
C HIS A 492 1.01 -17.89 2.56
N PHE A 493 0.46 -16.84 1.96
CA PHE A 493 0.61 -15.46 2.42
C PHE A 493 -0.74 -14.81 2.61
N GLY A 494 -0.81 -13.93 3.60
CA GLY A 494 -1.95 -13.06 3.78
C GLY A 494 -2.14 -12.07 2.63
N THR A 495 -3.40 -11.74 2.40
CA THR A 495 -3.87 -10.63 1.57
C THR A 495 -3.72 -9.28 2.27
N GLN A 496 -3.70 -9.27 3.62
CA GLN A 496 -3.77 -8.04 4.42
C GLN A 496 -2.55 -7.89 5.35
N PRO A 497 -1.98 -6.67 5.46
CA PRO A 497 -0.83 -6.44 6.33
C PRO A 497 -1.24 -6.33 7.80
N LEU A 498 -0.51 -7.04 8.66
CA LEU A 498 -0.49 -6.92 10.12
C LEU A 498 0.15 -5.62 10.57
N SER A 499 1.18 -5.16 9.86
CA SER A 499 1.89 -3.92 10.16
C SER A 499 2.50 -3.35 8.89
N ILE A 500 2.58 -2.03 8.80
CA ILE A 500 3.27 -1.32 7.74
C ILE A 500 4.24 -0.35 8.40
N ILE A 501 5.50 -0.40 8.02
CA ILE A 501 6.54 0.50 8.51
C ILE A 501 7.18 1.18 7.31
N SER A 502 7.08 2.51 7.28
CA SER A 502 7.63 3.36 6.23
C SER A 502 8.64 4.34 6.82
N LEU A 503 9.83 4.42 6.22
CA LEU A 503 10.86 5.41 6.55
C LEU A 503 11.28 6.21 5.32
N ARG A 504 11.77 7.42 5.57
CA ARG A 504 12.25 8.34 4.53
C ARG A 504 13.77 8.36 4.54
N TYR A 505 14.40 8.22 3.38
CA TYR A 505 15.86 8.32 3.25
C TYR A 505 16.31 9.50 2.39
N LYS A 506 15.37 10.12 1.67
CA LYS A 506 15.55 11.40 0.99
C LYS A 506 14.39 12.31 1.40
N ASN A 507 14.71 13.50 1.88
CA ASN A 507 13.68 14.51 2.11
C ASN A 507 13.25 15.01 0.72
N PRO A 508 11.95 15.02 0.37
CA PRO A 508 11.52 15.79 -0.79
C PRO A 508 11.93 17.25 -0.56
N PRO A 509 12.31 18.01 -1.60
CA PRO A 509 12.36 19.46 -1.47
C PRO A 509 10.96 19.95 -1.05
N PRO A 510 10.84 20.99 -0.21
CA PRO A 510 9.55 21.57 0.09
C PRO A 510 8.86 22.01 -1.23
N PRO A 511 7.54 21.89 -1.34
CA PRO A 511 6.81 22.39 -2.50
C PRO A 511 7.17 23.86 -2.76
N VAL A 512 7.60 24.14 -3.99
CA VAL A 512 8.20 25.45 -4.37
C VAL A 512 7.20 26.61 -4.23
N ASP A 513 5.91 26.30 -4.15
CA ASP A 513 4.80 27.25 -4.05
C ASP A 513 4.15 27.30 -2.65
N LEU A 514 4.73 26.67 -1.61
CA LEU A 514 4.34 26.97 -0.23
C LEU A 514 5.00 28.30 0.20
N PRO A 515 4.25 29.26 0.76
CA PRO A 515 4.83 30.49 1.31
C PRO A 515 5.70 30.17 2.54
N ASP A 516 6.71 31.00 2.79
CA ASP A 516 7.74 30.77 3.82
C ASP A 516 7.19 30.65 5.26
N ASP A 517 5.96 31.09 5.53
CA ASP A 517 5.26 30.97 6.81
C ASP A 517 4.53 29.63 7.02
N LEU A 518 4.48 28.78 5.99
CA LEU A 518 3.87 27.43 6.01
C LEU A 518 4.87 26.29 5.76
N ALA A 519 6.18 26.59 5.72
CA ALA A 519 7.23 25.59 5.70
C ALA A 519 7.47 25.00 7.12
N PRO A 520 7.53 23.66 7.29
CA PRO A 520 7.69 22.99 8.59
C PRO A 520 9.14 22.82 9.08
#